data_AF-A0A258UBC4-F1
#
_entry.id   AF-A0A258UBC4-F1
#
_cell.length_a   1.000
_cell.length_b   1.000
_cell.length_c   1.000
_cell.angle_alpha   90.00
_cell.angle_beta   90.00
_cell.angle_gamma   90.00
#
_symmetry.space_group_name_H-M   'P 1'
#
loop_
_entity.id
_entity.type
_entity.pdbx_description
1 polymer ?
#
loop_
_entity_poly.entity_id
_entity_poly.type
_entity_poly.pdbx_seq_one_letter_code
_entity_poly.pdbx_strand_id
1 'polypeptide(L)'
;MNAEKAEILVRWYLRFNGYFTVENFIVHNPEIVSKDHISNMTEIDVLGIRNCFSHEIAGQLHIANDPLLIGTHKTRIDFIIGEVKTGKEDKPNKIWRDKKINAISYLLRFAGFIETADELNAVARVLSDKGIYIHSGNQYSVRLVLFSENGANKNWKHLTQISLEHIIDFILETRGQCWIESGIGVASIHNQWDQLINSVFQVANDQTVDMADRKNKIQGLLT
;
A
#
# COMPACT_ATOMS: atom_id res chain seq x y z
N MET A 1 -0.59 16.83 -2.76
CA MET A 1 0.76 16.23 -2.54
C MET A 1 1.46 15.95 -3.86
N ASN A 2 2.79 15.88 -3.88
CA ASN A 2 3.59 15.35 -5.00
C ASN A 2 3.40 13.81 -5.11
N ALA A 3 3.17 13.30 -6.32
CA ALA A 3 2.84 11.90 -6.56
C ALA A 3 3.95 10.92 -6.13
N GLU A 4 5.19 11.17 -6.54
CA GLU A 4 6.35 10.34 -6.17
C GLU A 4 6.53 10.27 -4.64
N LYS A 5 6.40 11.42 -3.97
CA LYS A 5 6.47 11.46 -2.49
C LYS A 5 5.33 10.67 -1.83
N ALA A 6 4.12 10.72 -2.39
CA ALA A 6 2.98 9.95 -1.90
C ALA A 6 3.19 8.44 -2.08
N GLU A 7 3.74 8.01 -3.22
CA GLU A 7 4.08 6.61 -3.47
C GLU A 7 5.15 6.09 -2.51
N ILE A 8 6.21 6.88 -2.27
CA ILE A 8 7.21 6.58 -1.24
C ILE A 8 6.53 6.41 0.12
N LEU A 9 5.67 7.35 0.52
CA LEU A 9 4.95 7.29 1.80
C LEU A 9 4.10 6.01 1.92
N VAL A 10 3.34 5.66 0.88
CA VAL A 10 2.47 4.46 0.86
C VAL A 10 3.28 3.18 0.94
N ARG A 11 4.37 3.06 0.18
CA ARG A 11 5.26 1.90 0.26
C ARG A 11 5.79 1.70 1.68
N TRP A 12 6.25 2.77 2.30
CA TRP A 12 6.79 2.70 3.65
C TRP A 12 5.74 2.36 4.69
N TYR A 13 4.54 2.90 4.53
CA TYR A 13 3.38 2.51 5.31
C TYR A 13 3.09 1.00 5.20
N LEU A 14 3.07 0.44 3.99
CA LEU A 14 2.93 -1.01 3.80
C LEU A 14 4.07 -1.78 4.49
N ARG A 15 5.32 -1.34 4.32
CA ARG A 15 6.49 -1.96 4.97
C ARG A 15 6.39 -1.98 6.50
N PHE A 16 6.01 -0.86 7.11
CA PHE A 16 5.82 -0.75 8.56
C PHE A 16 4.70 -1.64 9.10
N ASN A 17 3.82 -2.10 8.23
CA ASN A 17 2.73 -3.02 8.54
C ASN A 17 3.07 -4.49 8.19
N GLY A 18 4.33 -4.77 7.86
CA GLY A 18 4.84 -6.12 7.62
C GLY A 18 4.58 -6.66 6.21
N TYR A 19 4.31 -5.78 5.23
CA TYR A 19 4.24 -6.16 3.82
C TYR A 19 5.62 -6.13 3.17
N PHE A 20 5.86 -7.11 2.31
CA PHE A 20 6.93 -7.07 1.31
C PHE A 20 6.38 -6.45 0.05
N THR A 21 7.08 -5.45 -0.49
CA THR A 21 6.55 -4.61 -1.57
C THR A 21 7.32 -4.75 -2.88
N VAL A 22 6.60 -4.59 -3.99
CA VAL A 22 7.16 -4.37 -5.33
C VAL A 22 6.56 -3.07 -5.86
N GLU A 23 7.39 -2.18 -6.36
CA GLU A 23 6.99 -0.85 -6.83
C GLU A 23 6.97 -0.78 -8.34
N ASN A 24 6.21 0.18 -8.89
CA ASN A 24 6.22 0.54 -10.31
C ASN A 24 6.09 -0.69 -11.22
N PHE A 25 5.13 -1.56 -10.86
CA PHE A 25 4.96 -2.83 -11.53
C PHE A 25 4.27 -2.64 -12.87
N ILE A 26 4.98 -2.95 -13.95
CA ILE A 26 4.48 -2.81 -15.31
C ILE A 26 3.76 -4.09 -15.73
N VAL A 27 2.49 -3.95 -16.12
CA VAL A 27 1.75 -5.02 -16.79
C VAL A 27 1.98 -4.88 -18.29
N HIS A 28 2.78 -5.79 -18.85
CA HIS A 28 3.11 -5.79 -20.28
C HIS A 28 1.93 -6.26 -21.15
N ASN A 29 1.81 -5.68 -22.35
CA ASN A 29 0.86 -6.07 -23.39
C ASN A 29 1.58 -6.78 -24.55
N PRO A 30 1.68 -8.11 -24.54
CA PRO A 30 2.39 -8.84 -25.60
C PRO A 30 1.70 -8.77 -26.97
N GLU A 31 0.44 -8.34 -27.04
CA GLU A 31 -0.32 -8.24 -28.30
C GLU A 31 0.05 -7.00 -29.13
N ILE A 32 0.70 -6.00 -28.53
CA ILE A 32 1.08 -4.75 -29.19
C ILE A 32 2.60 -4.62 -29.11
N VAL A 33 3.27 -4.91 -30.22
CA VAL A 33 4.73 -4.75 -30.39
C VAL A 33 4.98 -3.65 -31.41
N SER A 34 5.76 -2.64 -31.05
CA SER A 34 6.16 -1.53 -31.93
C SER A 34 7.67 -1.38 -31.92
N LYS A 35 8.32 -1.45 -33.09
CA LYS A 35 9.77 -1.25 -33.26
C LYS A 35 10.59 -1.99 -32.18
N ASP A 36 10.30 -3.27 -31.99
CA ASP A 36 10.97 -4.17 -31.03
C ASP A 36 10.69 -3.90 -29.53
N HIS A 37 9.73 -3.03 -29.21
CA HIS A 37 9.27 -2.79 -27.84
C HIS A 37 7.86 -3.35 -27.60
N ILE A 38 7.69 -4.11 -26.52
CA ILE A 38 6.38 -4.56 -26.03
C ILE A 38 5.70 -3.39 -25.33
N SER A 39 4.46 -3.07 -25.70
CA SER A 39 3.72 -1.98 -25.04
C SER A 39 3.32 -2.37 -23.62
N ASN A 40 2.95 -1.40 -22.79
CA ASN A 40 2.34 -1.64 -21.49
C ASN A 40 0.79 -1.55 -21.58
N MET A 41 0.09 -2.29 -20.70
CA MET A 41 -1.35 -2.13 -20.48
C MET A 41 -1.62 -1.12 -19.38
N THR A 42 -0.82 -1.18 -18.31
CA THR A 42 -0.86 -0.28 -17.16
C THR A 42 0.43 -0.39 -16.38
N GLU A 43 0.63 0.57 -15.49
CA GLU A 43 1.52 0.49 -14.35
C GLU A 43 0.67 0.38 -13.08
N ILE A 44 1.24 -0.26 -12.05
CA ILE A 44 0.67 -0.37 -10.71
C ILE A 44 1.69 0.19 -9.73
N ASP A 45 1.27 1.18 -8.97
CA ASP A 45 2.14 1.99 -8.12
C ASP A 45 2.83 1.11 -7.06
N VAL A 46 2.08 0.23 -6.39
CA VAL A 46 2.66 -0.72 -5.41
C VAL A 46 1.89 -2.03 -5.32
N LEU A 47 2.63 -3.13 -5.22
CA LEU A 47 2.14 -4.44 -4.80
C LEU A 47 2.64 -4.72 -3.39
N GLY A 48 1.83 -5.37 -2.56
CA GLY A 48 2.23 -5.78 -1.21
C GLY A 48 1.79 -7.21 -0.92
N ILE A 49 2.67 -8.03 -0.35
CA ILE A 49 2.31 -9.35 0.19
C ILE A 49 2.65 -9.42 1.67
N ARG A 50 1.71 -9.91 2.48
CA ARG A 50 1.89 -10.08 3.93
C ARG A 50 1.46 -11.48 4.35
N ASN A 51 2.27 -12.11 5.20
CA ASN A 51 1.88 -13.33 5.89
C ASN A 51 1.15 -12.98 7.20
N CYS A 52 0.10 -13.74 7.54
CA CYS A 52 -0.79 -13.45 8.68
C CYS A 52 -0.08 -13.24 10.02
N PHE A 53 0.98 -13.98 10.28
CA PHE A 53 1.76 -13.94 11.52
C PHE A 53 2.96 -12.96 11.47
N SER A 54 2.98 -12.03 10.51
CA SER A 54 4.03 -11.00 10.44
C SER A 54 3.87 -9.99 11.57
N HIS A 55 4.87 -9.90 12.44
CA HIS A 55 4.95 -8.97 13.56
C HIS A 55 6.39 -8.47 13.75
N GLU A 56 6.55 -7.18 14.03
CA GLU A 56 7.83 -6.59 14.40
C GLU A 56 7.94 -6.50 15.92
N ILE A 57 9.00 -7.09 16.48
CA ILE A 57 9.27 -7.11 17.92
C ILE A 57 10.69 -6.59 18.15
N ALA A 58 10.80 -5.54 18.96
CA ALA A 58 12.08 -4.93 19.34
C ALA A 58 12.30 -5.09 20.86
N GLY A 59 13.01 -6.14 21.24
CA GLY A 59 13.14 -6.52 22.65
C GLY A 59 11.79 -6.98 23.22
N GLN A 60 11.21 -6.20 24.14
CA GLN A 60 9.87 -6.44 24.70
C GLN A 60 8.78 -5.58 24.04
N LEU A 61 9.16 -4.64 23.18
CA LEU A 61 8.21 -3.78 22.48
C LEU A 61 7.60 -4.53 21.29
N HIS A 62 6.29 -4.73 21.34
CA HIS A 62 5.49 -5.18 20.20
C HIS A 62 5.03 -3.97 19.41
N ILE A 63 5.60 -3.76 18.22
CA ILE A 63 5.25 -2.60 17.41
C ILE A 63 3.92 -2.88 16.71
N ALA A 64 2.94 -1.99 16.93
CA ALA A 64 1.61 -2.17 16.39
C ALA A 64 1.57 -2.00 14.86
N ASN A 65 0.77 -2.86 14.21
CA ASN A 65 0.31 -2.65 12.85
C ASN A 65 -0.99 -1.83 12.87
N ASP A 66 -1.28 -1.17 11.77
CA ASP A 66 -2.48 -0.40 11.53
C ASP A 66 -3.69 -1.32 11.28
N PRO A 67 -4.70 -1.32 12.18
CA PRO A 67 -5.90 -2.13 11.99
C PRO A 67 -6.72 -1.73 10.76
N LEU A 68 -6.64 -0.48 10.27
CA LEU A 68 -7.34 -0.05 9.06
C LEU A 68 -6.80 -0.77 7.82
N LEU A 69 -5.47 -0.93 7.74
CA LEU A 69 -4.84 -1.64 6.62
C LEU A 69 -5.01 -3.15 6.74
N ILE A 70 -4.76 -3.72 7.92
CA ILE A 70 -4.83 -5.17 8.13
C ILE A 70 -6.26 -5.68 8.00
N GLY A 71 -7.25 -4.88 8.41
CA GLY A 71 -8.66 -5.26 8.36
C GLY A 71 -8.97 -6.46 9.26
N THR A 72 -10.07 -7.14 8.97
CA THR A 72 -10.60 -8.25 9.80
C THR A 72 -10.37 -9.63 9.21
N HIS A 73 -9.79 -9.71 8.00
CA HIS A 73 -9.61 -10.96 7.28
C HIS A 73 -8.47 -11.78 7.91
N LYS A 74 -8.71 -13.08 8.12
CA LYS A 74 -7.76 -14.01 8.74
C LYS A 74 -7.21 -15.00 7.72
N THR A 75 -6.78 -14.50 6.58
CA THR A 75 -6.17 -15.29 5.50
C THR A 75 -4.69 -15.51 5.78
N ARG A 76 -4.10 -16.64 5.34
CA ARG A 76 -2.66 -16.90 5.57
C ARG A 76 -1.78 -15.90 4.84
N ILE A 77 -2.18 -15.54 3.63
CA ILE A 77 -1.54 -14.53 2.78
C ILE A 77 -2.54 -13.39 2.52
N ASP A 78 -2.12 -12.15 2.72
CA ASP A 78 -2.86 -10.99 2.22
C ASP A 78 -2.04 -10.30 1.13
N PHE A 79 -2.63 -10.20 -0.05
CA PHE A 79 -2.01 -9.57 -1.21
C PHE A 79 -2.78 -8.31 -1.60
N ILE A 80 -2.07 -7.18 -1.57
CA ILE A 80 -2.59 -5.87 -1.90
C ILE A 80 -2.07 -5.43 -3.25
N ILE A 81 -2.98 -4.83 -4.01
CA ILE A 81 -2.71 -4.08 -5.22
C ILE A 81 -3.04 -2.63 -4.89
N GLY A 82 -2.02 -1.81 -4.72
CA GLY A 82 -2.12 -0.43 -4.29
C GLY A 82 -2.13 0.54 -5.47
N GLU A 83 -3.09 1.45 -5.46
CA GLU A 83 -3.18 2.58 -6.37
C GLU A 83 -3.09 3.86 -5.54
N VAL A 84 -2.12 4.71 -5.84
CA VAL A 84 -1.85 5.98 -5.16
C VAL A 84 -2.41 7.11 -6.00
N LYS A 85 -3.23 7.98 -5.41
CA LYS A 85 -3.87 9.11 -6.11
C LYS A 85 -3.71 10.41 -5.33
N THR A 86 -3.15 11.41 -5.98
CA THR A 86 -2.94 12.76 -5.43
C THR A 86 -3.78 13.79 -6.17
N GLY A 87 -4.01 14.96 -5.56
CA GLY A 87 -4.79 16.03 -6.17
C GLY A 87 -6.24 15.61 -6.42
N LYS A 88 -6.79 15.90 -7.60
CA LYS A 88 -8.21 15.65 -7.91
C LYS A 88 -8.53 14.23 -8.39
N GLU A 89 -7.54 13.34 -8.41
CA GLU A 89 -7.76 11.96 -8.86
C GLU A 89 -8.41 11.12 -7.75
N ASP A 90 -9.57 10.53 -8.06
CA ASP A 90 -10.44 9.86 -7.08
C ASP A 90 -10.89 8.46 -7.53
N LYS A 91 -10.18 7.89 -8.50
CA LYS A 91 -10.50 6.63 -9.18
C LYS A 91 -9.25 5.83 -9.54
N PRO A 92 -9.33 4.50 -9.55
CA PRO A 92 -8.22 3.64 -9.92
C PRO A 92 -7.89 3.70 -11.42
N ASN A 93 -6.74 3.14 -11.80
CA ASN A 93 -6.27 3.06 -13.18
C ASN A 93 -7.26 2.38 -14.13
N LYS A 94 -7.08 2.63 -15.43
CA LYS A 94 -8.04 2.24 -16.49
C LYS A 94 -8.32 0.74 -16.53
N ILE A 95 -7.35 -0.12 -16.17
CA ILE A 95 -7.55 -1.58 -16.19
C ILE A 95 -8.67 -2.05 -15.25
N TRP A 96 -8.87 -1.36 -14.13
CA TRP A 96 -9.92 -1.65 -13.15
C TRP A 96 -11.27 -1.17 -13.66
N ARG A 97 -11.29 0.03 -14.24
CA ARG A 97 -12.50 0.67 -14.79
C ARG A 97 -13.05 -0.10 -15.99
N ASP A 98 -12.15 -0.59 -16.83
CA ASP A 98 -12.48 -1.35 -18.04
C ASP A 98 -12.54 -2.87 -17.78
N LYS A 99 -12.36 -3.31 -16.53
CA LYS A 99 -12.37 -4.71 -16.11
C LYS A 99 -11.51 -5.62 -17.00
N LYS A 100 -10.26 -5.20 -17.25
CA LYS A 100 -9.30 -5.92 -18.10
C LYS A 100 -8.80 -7.19 -17.39
N ILE A 101 -9.59 -8.25 -17.45
CA ILE A 101 -9.31 -9.53 -16.76
C ILE A 101 -7.91 -10.07 -17.06
N ASN A 102 -7.46 -10.00 -18.32
CA ASN A 102 -6.13 -10.48 -18.70
C ASN A 102 -4.99 -9.73 -17.98
N ALA A 103 -5.13 -8.41 -17.79
CA ALA A 103 -4.15 -7.60 -17.06
C ALA A 103 -4.13 -7.96 -15.56
N ILE A 104 -5.31 -8.18 -14.98
CA ILE A 104 -5.44 -8.58 -13.57
C ILE A 104 -4.86 -9.99 -13.37
N SER A 105 -5.19 -10.94 -14.25
CA SER A 105 -4.62 -12.30 -14.22
C SER A 105 -3.10 -12.31 -14.41
N TYR A 106 -2.54 -11.42 -15.22
CA TYR A 106 -1.08 -11.25 -15.37
C TYR A 106 -0.43 -10.89 -14.03
N LEU A 107 -0.99 -9.90 -13.34
CA LEU A 107 -0.52 -9.46 -12.04
C LEU A 107 -0.65 -10.55 -10.97
N LEU A 108 -1.79 -11.24 -10.92
CA LEU A 108 -2.00 -12.34 -9.97
C LEU A 108 -1.05 -13.50 -10.21
N ARG A 109 -0.68 -13.75 -11.48
CA ARG A 109 0.33 -14.75 -11.83
C ARG A 109 1.71 -14.36 -11.33
N PHE A 110 2.09 -13.09 -11.44
CA PHE A 110 3.35 -12.58 -10.87
C PHE A 110 3.42 -12.80 -9.35
N ALA A 111 2.29 -12.64 -8.65
CA ALA A 111 2.23 -12.84 -7.20
C ALA A 111 2.49 -14.30 -6.77
N GLY A 112 2.27 -15.27 -7.67
CA GLY A 112 2.81 -16.63 -7.56
C GLY A 112 2.16 -17.56 -6.53
N PHE A 113 1.07 -17.17 -5.87
CA PHE A 113 0.38 -17.99 -4.86
C PHE A 113 -0.90 -18.69 -5.37
N ILE A 114 -1.26 -18.50 -6.65
CA ILE A 114 -2.39 -19.17 -7.30
C ILE A 114 -1.84 -20.10 -8.39
N GLU A 115 -2.17 -21.39 -8.29
CA GLU A 115 -1.58 -22.43 -9.12
C GLU A 115 -2.23 -22.55 -10.50
N THR A 116 -3.57 -22.49 -10.56
CA THR A 116 -4.31 -22.80 -11.79
C THR A 116 -4.75 -21.55 -12.54
N ALA A 117 -4.78 -21.64 -13.86
CA ALA A 117 -5.27 -20.56 -14.72
C ALA A 117 -6.77 -20.27 -14.51
N ASP A 118 -7.55 -21.30 -14.19
CA ASP A 118 -8.98 -21.16 -13.93
C ASP A 118 -9.26 -20.39 -12.64
N GLU A 119 -8.51 -20.71 -11.57
CA GLU A 119 -8.59 -19.97 -10.32
C GLU A 119 -8.11 -18.53 -10.48
N LEU A 120 -7.01 -18.30 -11.19
CA LEU A 120 -6.53 -16.94 -11.53
C LEU A 120 -7.64 -16.11 -12.18
N ASN A 121 -8.30 -16.65 -13.20
CA ASN A 121 -9.37 -15.95 -13.92
C ASN A 121 -10.62 -15.75 -13.05
N ALA A 122 -10.96 -16.70 -12.18
CA ALA A 122 -12.06 -16.56 -11.24
C ALA A 122 -11.78 -15.43 -10.23
N VAL A 123 -10.58 -15.41 -9.64
CA VAL A 123 -10.13 -14.35 -8.73
C VAL A 123 -10.12 -13.00 -9.45
N ALA A 124 -9.55 -12.93 -10.66
CA ALA A 124 -9.48 -11.69 -11.44
C ALA A 124 -10.85 -11.08 -11.73
N ARG A 125 -11.85 -11.90 -12.08
CA ARG A 125 -13.23 -11.43 -12.29
C ARG A 125 -13.82 -10.85 -11.02
N VAL A 126 -13.77 -11.61 -9.92
CA VAL A 126 -14.30 -11.15 -8.62
C VAL A 126 -13.60 -9.86 -8.18
N LEU A 127 -12.29 -9.79 -8.32
CA LEU A 127 -11.50 -8.62 -7.97
C LEU A 127 -11.87 -7.40 -8.83
N SER A 128 -12.07 -7.58 -10.14
CA SER A 128 -12.48 -6.50 -11.05
C SER A 128 -13.86 -5.90 -10.72
N ASP A 129 -14.73 -6.70 -10.09
CA ASP A 129 -16.09 -6.29 -9.74
C ASP A 129 -16.20 -5.75 -8.32
N LYS A 130 -15.49 -6.37 -7.36
CA LYS A 130 -15.67 -6.12 -5.92
C LYS A 130 -14.48 -5.43 -5.28
N GLY A 131 -13.32 -5.39 -5.94
CA GLY A 131 -12.07 -4.91 -5.35
C GLY A 131 -11.50 -5.80 -4.24
N ILE A 132 -12.15 -6.94 -3.93
CA ILE A 132 -11.67 -7.90 -2.94
C ILE A 132 -12.07 -9.32 -3.31
N TYR A 133 -11.15 -10.25 -3.11
CA TYR A 133 -11.38 -11.68 -3.12
C TYR A 133 -10.82 -12.29 -1.83
N ILE A 134 -11.59 -13.21 -1.23
CA ILE A 134 -11.16 -13.99 -0.06
C ILE A 134 -11.33 -15.45 -0.43
N HIS A 135 -10.23 -16.22 -0.40
CA HIS A 135 -10.27 -17.65 -0.67
C HIS A 135 -11.11 -18.36 0.40
N SER A 136 -12.00 -19.27 -0.02
CA SER A 136 -12.97 -19.95 0.87
C SER A 136 -12.31 -20.72 2.02
N GLY A 137 -11.13 -21.30 1.79
CA GLY A 137 -10.30 -21.96 2.80
C GLY A 137 -9.38 -21.04 3.61
N ASN A 138 -9.56 -19.72 3.55
CA ASN A 138 -8.73 -18.69 4.21
C ASN A 138 -7.21 -18.80 3.88
N GLN A 139 -6.87 -19.32 2.70
CA GLN A 139 -5.46 -19.45 2.29
C GLN A 139 -4.89 -18.09 1.89
N TYR A 140 -5.65 -17.30 1.13
CA TYR A 140 -5.22 -15.97 0.73
C TYR A 140 -6.39 -15.00 0.57
N SER A 141 -6.10 -13.71 0.64
CA SER A 141 -6.95 -12.61 0.17
C SER A 141 -6.20 -11.78 -0.86
N VAL A 142 -6.97 -11.19 -1.78
CA VAL A 142 -6.49 -10.25 -2.80
C VAL A 142 -7.34 -9.00 -2.70
N ARG A 143 -6.73 -7.82 -2.55
CA ARG A 143 -7.44 -6.56 -2.38
C ARG A 143 -6.88 -5.48 -3.29
N LEU A 144 -7.76 -4.75 -3.96
CA LEU A 144 -7.47 -3.45 -4.56
C LEU A 144 -7.64 -2.39 -3.47
N VAL A 145 -6.55 -1.70 -3.14
CA VAL A 145 -6.52 -0.66 -2.12
C VAL A 145 -6.23 0.68 -2.78
N LEU A 146 -7.11 1.64 -2.56
CA LEU A 146 -6.90 3.01 -3.03
C LEU A 146 -6.31 3.84 -1.90
N PHE A 147 -5.08 4.30 -2.11
CA PHE A 147 -4.41 5.27 -1.26
C PHE A 147 -4.60 6.64 -1.87
N SER A 148 -5.26 7.56 -1.17
CA SER A 148 -5.59 8.82 -1.82
C SER A 148 -5.60 10.04 -0.90
N GLU A 149 -5.21 11.18 -1.46
CA GLU A 149 -5.29 12.47 -0.77
C GLU A 149 -6.75 12.85 -0.51
N ASN A 150 -7.60 12.62 -1.51
CA ASN A 150 -9.04 12.78 -1.43
C ASN A 150 -9.70 11.40 -1.50
N GLY A 151 -10.69 11.12 -0.66
CA GLY A 151 -11.40 9.83 -0.67
C GLY A 151 -11.94 9.45 -2.06
N ALA A 152 -12.18 8.16 -2.30
CA ALA A 152 -12.64 7.69 -3.59
C ALA A 152 -14.02 8.27 -3.93
N ASN A 153 -14.28 8.47 -5.22
CA ASN A 153 -15.61 8.87 -5.64
C ASN A 153 -16.65 7.78 -5.32
N LYS A 154 -17.93 8.17 -5.38
CA LYS A 154 -19.07 7.30 -5.02
C LYS A 154 -19.06 5.91 -5.68
N ASN A 155 -18.48 5.77 -6.88
CA ASN A 155 -18.47 4.50 -7.61
C ASN A 155 -17.40 3.54 -7.08
N TRP A 156 -16.38 4.05 -6.39
CA TRP A 156 -15.23 3.28 -5.88
C TRP A 156 -15.21 3.19 -4.35
N LYS A 157 -16.28 3.63 -3.68
CA LYS A 157 -16.38 3.56 -2.21
C LYS A 157 -16.38 2.15 -1.63
N HIS A 158 -16.66 1.14 -2.46
CA HIS A 158 -16.63 -0.26 -2.08
C HIS A 158 -15.21 -0.82 -1.95
N LEU A 159 -14.19 -0.12 -2.48
CA LEU A 159 -12.79 -0.49 -2.31
C LEU A 159 -12.33 -0.22 -0.88
N THR A 160 -11.27 -0.93 -0.46
CA THR A 160 -10.51 -0.50 0.72
C THR A 160 -9.85 0.83 0.39
N GLN A 161 -10.07 1.83 1.25
CA GLN A 161 -9.55 3.18 1.08
C GLN A 161 -8.75 3.59 2.30
N ILE A 162 -7.58 4.16 2.06
CA ILE A 162 -6.71 4.68 3.11
C ILE A 162 -6.27 6.07 2.68
N SER A 163 -6.58 7.09 3.49
CA SER A 163 -6.16 8.45 3.15
C SER A 163 -4.66 8.62 3.38
N LEU A 164 -4.02 9.46 2.57
CA LEU A 164 -2.61 9.80 2.81
C LEU A 164 -2.41 10.52 4.15
N GLU A 165 -3.43 11.26 4.60
CA GLU A 165 -3.44 11.85 5.95
C GLU A 165 -3.43 10.79 7.05
N HIS A 166 -4.23 9.73 6.91
CA HIS A 166 -4.24 8.61 7.86
C HIS A 166 -2.88 7.93 7.97
N ILE A 167 -2.15 7.82 6.86
CA ILE A 167 -0.79 7.27 6.85
C ILE A 167 0.16 8.15 7.69
N ILE A 168 0.05 9.48 7.55
CA ILE A 168 0.85 10.43 8.35
C ILE A 168 0.52 10.26 9.83
N ASP A 169 -0.76 10.16 10.18
CA ASP A 169 -1.22 9.96 11.56
C ASP A 169 -0.68 8.64 12.13
N PHE A 170 -0.77 7.54 11.38
CA PHE A 170 -0.17 6.27 11.78
C PHE A 170 1.34 6.37 12.01
N ILE A 171 2.08 7.04 11.12
CA ILE A 171 3.53 7.20 11.29
C ILE A 171 3.83 8.03 12.55
N LEU A 172 3.11 9.12 12.78
CA LEU A 172 3.34 10.01 13.91
C LEU A 172 2.96 9.36 15.25
N GLU A 173 1.73 8.87 15.34
CA GLU A 173 1.10 8.44 16.58
C GLU A 173 1.47 7.01 16.93
N THR A 174 1.62 6.13 15.93
CA THR A 174 1.93 4.72 16.19
C THR A 174 3.41 4.43 16.01
N ARG A 175 3.98 4.68 14.82
CA ARG A 175 5.38 4.28 14.55
C ARG A 175 6.41 5.18 15.22
N GLY A 176 6.12 6.47 15.35
CA GLY A 176 7.00 7.46 15.95
C GLY A 176 6.99 7.39 17.48
N GLN A 177 5.80 7.31 18.09
CA GLN A 177 5.68 7.38 19.55
C GLN A 177 5.96 6.06 20.28
N CYS A 178 5.80 4.88 19.65
CA CYS A 178 5.90 3.61 20.36
C CYS A 178 7.24 3.41 21.10
N TRP A 179 8.34 3.92 20.53
CA TRP A 179 9.68 3.88 21.15
C TRP A 179 9.78 4.77 22.38
N ILE A 180 9.15 5.95 22.32
CA ILE A 180 9.18 6.97 23.37
C ILE A 180 8.29 6.53 24.54
N GLU A 181 7.07 6.08 24.24
CA GLU A 181 6.12 5.56 25.21
C GLU A 181 6.66 4.33 25.95
N SER A 182 7.50 3.54 25.27
CA SER A 182 8.19 2.39 25.88
C SER A 182 9.45 2.78 26.66
N GLY A 183 9.85 4.05 26.66
CA GLY A 183 11.05 4.54 27.33
C GLY A 183 12.36 4.04 26.72
N ILE A 184 12.33 3.55 25.47
CA ILE A 184 13.49 2.96 24.78
C ILE A 184 14.27 4.05 24.01
N GLY A 185 13.60 5.10 23.54
CA GLY A 185 14.21 6.21 22.83
C GLY A 185 13.31 6.71 21.70
N VAL A 186 13.92 7.08 20.58
CA VAL A 186 13.21 7.50 19.35
C VAL A 186 13.55 6.56 18.20
N ALA A 187 12.71 6.55 17.15
CA ALA A 187 12.98 5.72 15.98
C ALA A 187 14.30 6.12 15.31
N SER A 188 15.17 5.14 15.02
CA SER A 188 16.42 5.39 14.30
C SER A 188 16.16 5.73 12.84
N ILE A 189 16.71 6.84 12.38
CA ILE A 189 16.84 7.15 10.94
C ILE A 189 18.03 6.38 10.36
N HIS A 190 17.91 5.92 9.12
CA HIS A 190 18.93 5.09 8.48
C HIS A 190 19.27 5.62 7.09
N ASN A 191 20.57 5.69 6.76
CA ASN A 191 21.05 6.29 5.51
C ASN A 191 20.59 5.57 4.23
N GLN A 192 20.26 4.28 4.33
CA GLN A 192 19.68 3.49 3.23
C GLN A 192 18.18 3.72 3.03
N TRP A 193 17.49 4.42 3.95
CA TRP A 193 16.09 4.76 3.77
C TRP A 193 15.96 5.94 2.81
N ASP A 194 14.80 6.05 2.14
CA ASP A 194 14.50 7.21 1.31
C ASP A 194 14.65 8.50 2.11
N GLN A 195 15.24 9.51 1.47
CA GLN A 195 15.49 10.81 2.11
C GLN A 195 14.21 11.41 2.70
N LEU A 196 13.09 11.29 1.97
CA LEU A 196 11.78 11.73 2.44
C LEU A 196 11.41 11.09 3.78
N ILE A 197 11.59 9.77 3.92
CA ILE A 197 11.21 9.05 5.14
C ILE A 197 12.13 9.41 6.29
N ASN A 198 13.43 9.60 6.03
CA ASN A 198 14.34 10.13 7.03
C ASN A 198 13.89 11.51 7.54
N SER A 199 13.48 12.42 6.64
CA SER A 199 12.94 13.72 7.02
C SER A 199 11.62 13.62 7.80
N VAL A 200 10.72 12.70 7.40
CA VAL A 200 9.47 12.43 8.12
C VAL A 200 9.75 11.99 9.56
N PHE A 201 10.65 11.02 9.75
CA PHE A 201 11.00 10.55 11.11
C PHE A 201 11.79 11.57 11.91
N GLN A 202 12.59 12.42 11.27
CA GLN A 202 13.24 13.54 11.96
C GLN A 202 12.18 14.49 12.56
N VAL A 203 11.11 14.79 11.81
CA VAL A 203 9.99 15.60 12.32
C VAL A 203 9.20 14.83 13.38
N ALA A 204 8.89 13.55 13.15
CA ALA A 204 8.11 12.74 14.10
C ALA A 204 8.79 12.60 15.48
N ASN A 205 10.12 12.50 15.47
CA ASN A 205 10.95 12.34 16.66
C ASN A 205 11.16 13.65 17.44
N ASP A 206 10.88 14.82 16.85
CA ASP A 206 11.12 16.12 17.48
C ASP A 206 10.12 16.42 18.61
N GLN A 207 10.48 16.02 19.82
CA GLN A 207 9.62 16.19 21.01
C GLN A 207 9.40 17.64 21.45
N THR A 208 10.10 18.60 20.85
CA THR A 208 9.97 20.02 21.19
C THR A 208 8.80 20.71 20.49
N VAL A 209 8.24 20.05 19.48
CA VAL A 209 7.13 20.54 18.65
C VAL A 209 5.87 19.76 19.00
N ASP A 210 4.70 20.39 19.08
CA ASP A 210 3.46 19.65 19.32
C ASP A 210 3.04 18.76 18.13
N MET A 211 2.11 17.84 18.37
CA MET A 211 1.70 16.84 17.38
C MET A 211 1.08 17.46 16.12
N ALA A 212 0.28 18.53 16.27
CA ALA A 212 -0.38 19.18 15.14
C ALA A 212 0.64 19.88 14.24
N ASP A 213 1.62 20.54 14.85
CA ASP A 213 2.72 21.18 14.11
C ASP A 213 3.64 20.16 13.43
N ARG A 214 3.90 18.99 14.05
CA ARG A 214 4.63 17.90 13.38
C ARG A 214 3.86 17.38 12.16
N LYS A 215 2.55 17.19 12.29
CA LYS A 215 1.68 16.79 11.17
C LYS A 215 1.73 17.79 10.03
N ASN A 216 1.58 19.08 10.33
CA ASN A 216 1.68 20.16 9.33
C ASN A 216 3.05 20.18 8.63
N LYS A 217 4.15 20.00 9.39
CA LYS A 217 5.51 19.91 8.84
C LYS A 217 5.66 18.70 7.89
N ILE A 218 5.17 17.52 8.28
CA ILE A 218 5.21 16.33 7.41
C ILE A 218 4.37 16.54 6.15
N GLN A 219 3.16 17.12 6.27
CA GLN A 219 2.35 17.46 5.10
C GLN A 219 3.10 18.41 4.16
N GLY A 220 3.82 19.40 4.68
CA GLY A 220 4.68 20.29 3.90
C GLY A 220 5.86 19.58 3.21
N LEU A 221 6.38 18.49 3.79
CA LEU A 221 7.39 17.66 3.11
C LEU A 221 6.81 16.94 1.88
N LEU A 222 5.49 16.67 1.87
CA LEU A 222 4.80 15.92 0.82
C LEU A 222 4.22 16.80 -0.29
N THR A 223 4.22 18.13 -0.14
CA THR A 223 3.94 19.08 -1.24
C THR A 223 5.12 19.23 -2.18
#